data_AF-A0A258ABR6-F1
#
_entry.id   AF-A0A258ABR6-F1
#
_cell.length_a   1.000
_cell.length_b   1.000
_cell.length_c   1.000
_cell.angle_alpha   90.00
_cell.angle_beta   90.00
_cell.angle_gamma   90.00
#
_symmetry.space_group_name_H-M   'P 1'
#
loop_
_entity.id
_entity.type
_entity.pdbx_description
1 polymer ?
#
loop_
_entity_poly.entity_id
_entity_poly.type
_entity_poly.pdbx_seq_one_letter_code
_entity_poly.pdbx_strand_id
1 'polypeptide(L)'
;MQGGLLAVTVQGRHRYHRLAGPEVAQALEGLMVLAGAGTAGRRLPARVGAELSEARTCYDHFAGRLGTAIHDALVAGGHLAVAEGGYGLTASGEGVFAALGIARPDKPPRRALLRPCLDWSERRPHLAGHLAAALACRCFETAWVLRRKDSRAVTLTQAGRAALAAALPGFVCDAPAPVSRERPEPAPACA
;
A
#
# COMPACT_ATOMS: atom_id res chain seq x y z
N MET A 1 20.89 -19.47 0.20
CA MET A 1 19.69 -20.31 0.30
C MET A 1 19.62 -21.13 -0.97
N GLN A 2 19.96 -22.42 -0.90
CA GLN A 2 19.86 -23.34 -2.03
C GLN A 2 18.39 -23.72 -2.23
N GLY A 3 17.84 -23.47 -3.42
CA GLY A 3 16.48 -23.85 -3.77
C GLY A 3 15.83 -23.01 -4.87
N GLY A 4 16.24 -21.75 -5.06
CA GLY A 4 15.77 -20.93 -6.19
C GLY A 4 14.26 -20.60 -6.22
N LEU A 5 13.47 -21.08 -5.26
CA LEU A 5 12.01 -20.88 -5.21
C LEU A 5 11.61 -19.53 -4.60
N LEU A 6 12.47 -18.94 -3.78
CA LEU A 6 12.21 -17.67 -3.11
C LEU A 6 13.26 -16.64 -3.49
N ALA A 7 12.81 -15.44 -3.80
CA ALA A 7 13.65 -14.24 -3.80
C ALA A 7 13.48 -13.52 -2.47
N VAL A 8 14.60 -12.99 -1.94
CA VAL A 8 14.62 -12.31 -0.64
C VAL A 8 15.07 -10.88 -0.83
N THR A 9 14.24 -9.94 -0.41
CA THR A 9 14.59 -8.53 -0.30
C THR A 9 14.87 -8.21 1.16
N VAL A 10 16.04 -7.67 1.47
CA VAL A 10 16.40 -7.24 2.83
C VAL A 10 16.01 -5.77 3.01
N GLN A 11 15.27 -5.47 4.07
CA GLN A 11 14.91 -4.10 4.41
C GLN A 11 15.09 -3.87 5.91
N GLY A 12 16.22 -3.24 6.27
CA GLY A 12 16.65 -3.10 7.66
C GLY A 12 16.88 -4.48 8.31
N ARG A 13 16.30 -4.68 9.50
CA ARG A 13 16.37 -5.96 10.24
C ARG A 13 15.40 -7.05 9.74
N HIS A 14 14.61 -6.75 8.72
CA HIS A 14 13.57 -7.64 8.22
C HIS A 14 13.96 -8.21 6.85
N ARG A 15 13.58 -9.47 6.62
CA ARG A 15 13.74 -10.17 5.35
C ARG A 15 12.36 -10.43 4.77
N TYR A 16 12.11 -9.89 3.58
CA TYR A 16 10.88 -10.07 2.84
C TYR A 16 11.09 -11.17 1.81
N HIS A 17 10.33 -12.24 1.91
CA HIS A 17 10.39 -13.37 1.01
C HIS A 17 9.27 -13.25 -0.02
N ARG A 18 9.61 -13.37 -1.30
CA ARG A 18 8.65 -13.49 -2.41
C ARG A 18 8.96 -14.76 -3.20
N LEU A 19 8.01 -15.27 -3.96
CA LEU A 19 8.31 -16.31 -4.95
C LEU A 19 9.34 -15.78 -5.94
N ALA A 20 10.31 -16.61 -6.31
CA ALA A 20 11.43 -16.19 -7.14
C ALA A 20 10.99 -15.69 -8.52
N GLY A 21 9.92 -16.27 -9.06
CA GLY A 21 9.34 -15.91 -10.34
C GLY A 21 7.93 -16.47 -10.53
N PRO A 22 7.26 -16.08 -11.63
CA PRO A 22 5.92 -16.56 -11.98
C PRO A 22 5.87 -18.08 -12.18
N GLU A 23 6.95 -18.70 -12.65
CA GLU A 23 7.05 -20.15 -12.88
C GLU A 23 6.89 -20.93 -11.56
N VAL A 24 7.46 -20.40 -10.47
CA VAL A 24 7.31 -20.98 -9.12
C VAL A 24 5.87 -20.84 -8.62
N ALA A 25 5.22 -19.72 -8.92
CA ALA A 25 3.81 -19.52 -8.55
C ALA A 25 2.91 -20.52 -9.28
N GLN A 26 3.11 -20.70 -10.57
CA GLN A 26 2.34 -21.64 -11.39
C GLN A 26 2.52 -23.09 -10.94
N ALA A 27 3.74 -23.48 -10.58
CA ALA A 27 4.01 -24.81 -10.03
C ALA A 27 3.29 -25.03 -8.69
N LEU A 28 3.31 -24.04 -7.80
CA LEU A 28 2.58 -24.10 -6.52
C LEU A 28 1.06 -24.16 -6.72
N GLU A 29 0.51 -23.40 -7.66
CA GLU A 29 -0.91 -23.44 -8.00
C GLU A 29 -1.33 -24.83 -8.49
N GLY A 30 -0.55 -25.45 -9.38
CA GLY A 30 -0.79 -26.83 -9.84
C GLY A 30 -0.78 -27.84 -8.69
N LEU A 31 0.19 -27.73 -7.77
CA LEU A 31 0.24 -28.59 -6.58
C LEU A 31 -0.95 -28.37 -5.64
N MET A 32 -1.43 -27.14 -5.48
CA MET A 32 -2.61 -26.83 -4.65
C MET A 32 -3.90 -27.46 -5.21
N VAL A 33 -4.05 -27.46 -6.54
CA VAL A 33 -5.16 -28.14 -7.23
C VAL A 33 -5.12 -29.64 -6.97
N LEU A 34 -3.95 -30.26 -7.14
CA LEU A 34 -3.75 -31.69 -6.88
C LEU A 34 -3.98 -32.08 -5.42
N ALA A 35 -3.58 -31.21 -4.48
CA ALA A 35 -3.73 -31.44 -3.05
C ALA A 35 -5.16 -31.27 -2.53
N GLY A 36 -6.13 -30.87 -3.39
CA GLY A 36 -7.48 -30.51 -2.95
C GLY A 36 -7.49 -29.32 -1.98
N ALA A 37 -6.39 -28.56 -1.93
CA ALA A 37 -6.23 -27.38 -1.10
C ALA A 37 -6.99 -26.22 -1.77
N GLY A 38 -8.32 -26.31 -1.78
CA GLY A 38 -9.20 -25.27 -2.29
C GLY A 38 -9.02 -23.99 -1.48
N THR A 39 -8.13 -23.09 -1.93
CA THR A 39 -7.92 -21.71 -1.46
C THR A 39 -8.22 -21.42 0.02
N ALA A 40 -7.88 -22.35 0.92
CA ALA A 40 -8.15 -22.26 2.35
C ALA A 40 -7.05 -21.48 3.07
N GLY A 41 -6.68 -20.32 2.52
CA GLY A 41 -6.09 -19.25 3.33
C GLY A 41 -7.25 -18.60 4.07
N ARG A 42 -7.08 -18.24 5.35
CA ARG A 42 -8.08 -17.48 6.12
C ARG A 42 -8.40 -16.18 5.37
N ARG A 43 -9.38 -16.22 4.47
CA ARG A 43 -9.86 -15.07 3.72
C ARG A 43 -10.57 -14.21 4.74
N LEU A 44 -10.03 -13.01 4.97
CA LEU A 44 -10.83 -11.93 5.55
C LEU A 44 -12.15 -11.88 4.76
N PRO A 45 -13.28 -11.60 5.42
CA PRO A 45 -14.53 -11.35 4.70
C PRO A 45 -14.25 -10.41 3.53
N ALA A 46 -14.71 -10.72 2.32
CA ALA A 46 -14.25 -10.04 1.09
C ALA A 46 -14.34 -8.51 1.19
N ARG A 47 -15.33 -7.99 1.93
CA ARG A 47 -15.48 -6.56 2.26
C ARG A 47 -14.33 -6.03 3.14
N VAL A 48 -14.01 -6.70 4.25
CA VAL A 48 -12.90 -6.32 5.14
C VAL A 48 -11.57 -6.38 4.40
N GLY A 49 -11.40 -7.38 3.52
CA GLY A 49 -10.25 -7.46 2.63
C GLY A 49 -10.16 -6.28 1.65
N ALA A 50 -11.29 -5.91 1.02
CA ALA A 50 -11.37 -4.78 0.10
C ALA A 50 -11.08 -3.44 0.79
N GLU A 51 -11.70 -3.19 1.94
CA GLU A 51 -11.51 -1.97 2.73
C GLU A 51 -10.06 -1.80 3.19
N LEU A 52 -9.43 -2.87 3.69
CA LEU A 52 -8.02 -2.83 4.09
C LEU A 52 -7.07 -2.67 2.91
N SER A 53 -7.45 -3.12 1.72
CA SER A 53 -6.66 -2.96 0.50
C SER A 53 -6.86 -1.55 -0.11
N GLU A 54 -8.01 -0.93 0.08
CA GLU A 54 -8.27 0.44 -0.37
C GLU A 54 -7.44 1.44 0.43
N ALA A 55 -7.61 1.49 1.75
CA ALA A 55 -6.85 2.37 2.61
C ALA A 55 -6.83 1.87 4.05
N ARG A 56 -5.63 1.85 4.64
CA ARG A 56 -5.46 1.49 6.05
C ARG A 56 -4.24 2.18 6.67
N THR A 57 -4.10 2.04 7.98
CA THR A 57 -2.81 2.27 8.64
C THR A 57 -1.95 1.00 8.65
N CYS A 58 -0.67 1.13 8.30
CA CYS A 58 0.38 0.15 8.55
C CYS A 58 1.22 0.69 9.71
N TYR A 59 0.73 0.54 10.94
CA TYR A 59 1.24 1.27 12.12
C TYR A 59 0.87 2.75 12.12
N ASP A 60 1.84 3.64 11.96
CA ASP A 60 1.71 5.09 12.05
C ASP A 60 1.64 5.79 10.70
N HIS A 61 1.63 5.05 9.59
CA HIS A 61 1.58 5.57 8.22
C HIS A 61 0.51 4.86 7.37
N PHE A 62 0.21 5.42 6.20
CA PHE A 62 -0.80 4.86 5.29
C PHE A 62 -0.28 3.72 4.43
N ALA A 63 -1.18 2.79 4.14
CA ALA A 63 -0.97 1.61 3.31
C ALA A 63 -2.27 1.25 2.57
N GLY A 64 -2.25 0.17 1.80
CA GLY A 64 -3.23 -0.09 0.74
C GLY A 64 -3.00 0.83 -0.44
N ARG A 65 -3.99 0.93 -1.33
CA ARG A 65 -3.96 1.81 -2.50
C ARG A 65 -3.68 3.26 -2.16
N LEU A 66 -4.20 3.77 -1.05
CA LEU A 66 -3.86 5.12 -0.59
C LEU A 66 -2.35 5.28 -0.36
N GLY A 67 -1.74 4.36 0.39
CA GLY A 67 -0.31 4.44 0.71
C GLY A 67 0.60 4.28 -0.50
N THR A 68 0.24 3.37 -1.42
CA THR A 68 1.00 3.14 -2.66
C THR A 68 0.79 4.28 -3.66
N ALA A 69 -0.41 4.83 -3.80
CA ALA A 69 -0.68 5.97 -4.67
C ALA A 69 0.09 7.23 -4.24
N ILE A 70 0.16 7.52 -2.93
CA ILE A 70 0.97 8.63 -2.41
C ILE A 70 2.46 8.40 -2.74
N HIS A 71 2.95 7.17 -2.50
CA HIS A 71 4.32 6.79 -2.85
C HIS A 71 4.59 7.00 -4.34
N ASP A 72 3.73 6.48 -5.22
CA ASP A 72 3.92 6.53 -6.66
C ASP A 72 3.92 7.96 -7.18
N ALA A 73 3.02 8.81 -6.70
CA ALA A 73 2.98 10.21 -7.08
C ALA A 73 4.26 10.95 -6.69
N LEU A 74 4.82 10.68 -5.50
CA LEU A 74 6.09 11.27 -5.08
C LEU A 74 7.28 10.79 -5.92
N VAL A 75 7.32 9.52 -6.30
CA VAL A 75 8.39 8.97 -7.15
C VAL A 75 8.25 9.50 -8.57
N ALA A 76 7.06 9.43 -9.17
CA ALA A 76 6.80 9.89 -10.54
C ALA A 76 7.03 11.39 -10.70
N GLY A 77 6.71 12.19 -9.67
CA GLY A 77 6.98 13.64 -9.66
C GLY A 77 8.42 14.03 -9.36
N GLY A 78 9.34 13.08 -9.13
CA GLY A 78 10.73 13.39 -8.75
C GLY A 78 10.87 14.03 -7.36
N HIS A 79 9.83 13.95 -6.53
CA HIS A 79 9.81 14.44 -5.16
C HIS A 79 10.57 13.50 -4.21
N LEU A 80 10.74 12.25 -4.61
CA LEU A 80 11.42 11.20 -3.88
C LEU A 80 12.50 10.56 -4.76
N ALA A 81 13.75 10.67 -4.34
CA ALA A 81 14.87 9.95 -4.95
C ALA A 81 14.96 8.55 -4.34
N VAL A 82 14.89 7.53 -5.20
CA VAL A 82 15.04 6.13 -4.80
C VAL A 82 16.53 5.78 -4.75
N ALA A 83 17.01 5.31 -3.60
CA ALA A 83 18.38 4.84 -3.42
C ALA A 83 18.38 3.46 -2.74
N GLU A 84 19.50 2.73 -2.80
CA GLU A 84 19.60 1.45 -2.10
C GLU A 84 19.39 1.65 -0.59
N GLY A 85 18.40 0.96 -0.03
CA GLY A 85 18.11 0.95 1.41
C GLY A 85 17.28 2.12 1.94
N GLY A 86 16.86 3.07 1.11
CA GLY A 86 16.09 4.21 1.58
C GLY A 86 15.54 5.15 0.52
N TYR A 87 14.94 6.23 0.99
CA TYR A 87 14.45 7.31 0.14
C TYR A 87 15.09 8.63 0.52
N GLY A 88 15.56 9.36 -0.48
CA GLY A 88 15.98 10.75 -0.36
C GLY A 88 14.82 11.69 -0.69
N LEU A 89 14.52 12.64 0.19
CA LEU A 89 13.57 13.70 -0.12
C LEU A 89 14.28 14.78 -0.95
N THR A 90 13.72 15.14 -2.11
CA THR A 90 14.26 16.22 -2.94
C THR A 90 13.73 17.58 -2.47
N ALA A 91 14.34 18.68 -2.94
CA ALA A 91 13.86 20.03 -2.61
C ALA A 91 12.39 20.25 -3.04
N SER A 92 11.98 19.69 -4.18
CA SER A 92 10.58 19.73 -4.62
C SER A 92 9.68 18.93 -3.68
N GLY A 93 10.15 17.78 -3.18
CA GLY A 93 9.42 16.99 -2.19
C GLY A 93 9.25 17.70 -0.85
N GLU A 94 10.24 18.48 -0.41
CA GLU A 94 10.07 19.37 0.76
C GLU A 94 8.93 20.38 0.54
N GLY A 95 8.84 20.96 -0.67
CA GLY A 95 7.72 21.81 -1.06
C GLY A 95 6.36 21.11 -1.00
N VAL A 96 6.28 19.86 -1.44
CA VAL A 96 5.04 19.05 -1.35
C VAL A 96 4.62 18.83 0.11
N PHE A 97 5.54 18.40 0.98
CA PHE A 97 5.21 18.22 2.40
C PHE A 97 4.83 19.55 3.06
N ALA A 98 5.52 20.64 2.74
CA ALA A 98 5.18 21.97 3.24
C ALA A 98 3.77 22.42 2.79
N ALA A 99 3.38 22.18 1.54
CA ALA A 99 2.04 22.47 1.02
C ALA A 99 0.94 21.67 1.75
N LEU A 100 1.27 20.46 2.22
CA LEU A 100 0.40 19.64 3.06
C LEU A 100 0.40 20.09 4.54
N GLY A 101 1.22 21.07 4.91
CA GLY A 101 1.37 21.59 6.27
C GLY A 101 2.34 20.79 7.13
N ILE A 102 3.33 20.12 6.52
CA ILE A 102 4.29 19.24 7.18
C ILE A 102 5.69 19.79 6.95
N ALA A 103 6.33 20.26 8.02
CA ALA A 103 7.71 20.73 7.95
C ALA A 103 8.71 19.57 8.06
N ARG A 104 9.86 19.71 7.40
CA ARG A 104 11.01 18.85 7.65
C ARG A 104 11.54 19.14 9.06
N PRO A 105 11.91 18.13 9.85
CA PRO A 105 12.48 18.36 11.17
C PRO A 105 13.85 19.04 11.07
N ASP A 106 14.10 20.03 11.93
CA ASP A 106 15.37 20.79 11.99
C ASP A 106 16.57 19.91 12.37
N LYS A 107 16.32 18.86 13.15
CA LYS A 107 17.32 17.89 13.58
C LYS A 107 17.06 16.53 12.95
N PRO A 108 18.10 15.75 12.62
CA PRO A 108 17.92 14.42 12.08
C PRO A 108 17.11 13.55 13.05
N PRO A 109 15.97 12.98 12.61
CA PRO A 109 15.11 12.18 13.48
C PRO A 109 15.81 10.88 13.89
N ARG A 110 15.45 10.35 15.08
CA ARG A 110 15.96 9.04 15.56
C ARG A 110 15.58 7.86 14.67
N ARG A 111 14.51 8.01 13.87
CA ARG A 111 14.08 7.05 12.84
C ARG A 111 14.32 7.67 11.46
N ALA A 112 14.45 6.83 10.42
CA ALA A 112 14.60 7.31 9.04
C ALA A 112 13.55 8.36 8.67
N LEU A 113 13.98 9.40 7.94
CA LEU A 113 13.09 10.47 7.46
C LEU A 113 12.00 9.89 6.56
N LEU A 114 12.40 9.12 5.55
CA LEU A 114 11.57 8.31 4.68
C LEU A 114 12.27 6.98 4.39
N ARG A 115 11.48 5.91 4.21
CA ARG A 115 11.94 4.59 3.79
C ARG A 115 10.82 3.84 3.09
N PRO A 116 11.13 2.88 2.21
CA PRO A 116 10.13 1.96 1.69
C PRO A 116 9.47 1.18 2.83
N CYS A 117 8.23 0.76 2.65
CA CYS A 117 7.62 -0.29 3.43
C CYS A 117 6.71 -1.11 2.51
N LEU A 118 6.87 -2.43 2.53
CA LEU A 118 6.18 -3.29 1.58
C LEU A 118 4.70 -3.47 1.97
N ASP A 119 3.81 -3.11 1.05
CA ASP A 119 2.39 -3.35 1.19
C ASP A 119 2.05 -4.83 0.93
N TRP A 120 1.33 -5.48 1.84
CA TRP A 120 0.95 -6.89 1.66
C TRP A 120 -0.20 -7.08 0.66
N SER A 121 -1.12 -6.13 0.56
CA SER A 121 -2.30 -6.20 -0.33
C SER A 121 -1.93 -5.83 -1.76
N GLU A 122 -1.13 -4.78 -1.94
CA GLU A 122 -0.73 -4.25 -3.25
C GLU A 122 0.58 -4.87 -3.74
N ARG A 123 1.36 -5.53 -2.86
CA ARG A 123 2.71 -6.08 -3.16
C ARG A 123 3.69 -5.04 -3.71
N ARG A 124 3.49 -3.77 -3.34
CA ARG A 124 4.23 -2.60 -3.81
C ARG A 124 4.69 -1.76 -2.60
N PRO A 125 5.77 -0.96 -2.74
CA PRO A 125 6.19 -0.10 -1.65
C PRO A 125 5.16 1.02 -1.40
N HIS A 126 4.88 1.29 -0.13
CA HIS A 126 4.36 2.56 0.37
C HIS A 126 5.43 3.26 1.22
N LEU A 127 5.11 4.43 1.77
CA LEU A 127 6.04 5.22 2.57
C LEU A 127 5.94 4.89 4.05
N ALA A 128 7.10 4.78 4.70
CA ALA A 128 7.24 4.79 6.15
C ALA A 128 8.32 5.80 6.56
N GLY A 129 8.41 6.10 7.86
CA GLY A 129 9.40 7.03 8.40
C GLY A 129 8.77 8.25 9.06
N HIS A 130 9.58 9.24 9.40
CA HIS A 130 9.13 10.44 10.09
C HIS A 130 8.05 11.21 9.32
N LEU A 131 8.30 11.51 8.04
CA LEU A 131 7.37 12.30 7.23
C LEU A 131 6.11 11.52 6.85
N ALA A 132 6.22 10.21 6.64
CA ALA A 132 5.05 9.36 6.38
C ALA A 132 4.08 9.34 7.58
N ALA A 133 4.62 9.32 8.80
CA ALA A 133 3.80 9.40 10.01
C ALA A 133 3.22 10.81 10.23
N ALA A 134 4.01 11.86 9.95
CA ALA A 134 3.52 13.23 10.02
C ALA A 134 2.37 13.47 9.03
N LEU A 135 2.47 12.92 7.81
CA LEU A 135 1.39 12.93 6.83
C LEU A 135 0.13 12.23 7.34
N ALA A 136 0.27 11.06 7.94
CA ALA A 136 -0.86 10.36 8.53
C ALA A 136 -1.53 11.18 9.64
N CYS A 137 -0.76 11.73 10.58
CA CYS A 137 -1.28 12.61 11.62
C CYS A 137 -2.02 13.80 11.02
N ARG A 138 -1.38 14.51 10.08
CA ARG A 138 -1.96 15.69 9.43
C ARG A 138 -3.29 15.35 8.74
N CYS A 139 -3.36 14.25 8.00
CA CYS A 139 -4.59 13.82 7.33
C CYS A 139 -5.72 13.48 8.31
N PHE A 140 -5.40 12.97 9.51
CA PHE A 140 -6.43 12.75 10.54
C PHE A 140 -6.86 14.07 11.20
N GLU A 141 -5.93 14.97 11.51
CA GLU A 141 -6.21 16.29 12.12
C GLU A 141 -7.10 17.16 11.22
N THR A 142 -6.89 17.10 9.91
CA THR A 142 -7.69 17.86 8.92
C THR A 142 -8.95 17.13 8.45
N ALA A 143 -9.23 15.93 8.98
CA ALA A 143 -10.31 15.06 8.52
C ALA A 143 -10.26 14.73 7.01
N TRP A 144 -9.08 14.81 6.39
CA TRP A 144 -8.83 14.29 5.04
C TRP A 144 -8.93 12.77 5.00
N VAL A 145 -8.58 12.12 6.10
CA VAL A 145 -8.74 10.69 6.30
C VAL A 145 -9.48 10.45 7.62
N LEU A 146 -10.48 9.58 7.60
CA LEU A 146 -11.27 9.22 8.77
C LEU A 146 -10.93 7.81 9.24
N ARG A 147 -10.81 7.61 10.55
CA ARG A 147 -10.64 6.29 11.14
C ARG A 147 -11.94 5.50 11.09
N ARG A 148 -11.84 4.19 10.86
CA ARG A 148 -12.97 3.28 11.07
C ARG A 148 -12.87 2.64 12.44
N LYS A 149 -14.02 2.51 13.11
CA LYS A 149 -14.08 1.93 14.45
C LYS A 149 -13.61 0.47 14.41
N ASP A 150 -12.85 0.07 15.42
CA ASP A 150 -12.38 -1.32 15.63
C ASP A 150 -11.61 -1.93 14.44
N SER A 151 -11.00 -1.08 13.60
CA SER A 151 -10.26 -1.51 12.40
C SER A 151 -9.08 -0.59 12.11
N ARG A 152 -8.10 -1.12 11.38
CA ARG A 152 -7.02 -0.32 10.78
C ARG A 152 -7.43 0.32 9.45
N ALA A 153 -8.56 -0.08 8.89
CA ALA A 153 -9.10 0.54 7.69
C ALA A 153 -9.39 2.02 7.94
N VAL A 154 -9.15 2.84 6.93
CA VAL A 154 -9.43 4.27 6.97
C VAL A 154 -10.19 4.67 5.72
N THR A 155 -10.89 5.80 5.79
CA THR A 155 -11.66 6.32 4.65
C THR A 155 -11.06 7.64 4.22
N LEU A 156 -10.57 7.71 2.98
CA LEU A 156 -10.16 8.96 2.35
C LEU A 156 -11.42 9.77 2.00
N THR A 157 -11.53 10.99 2.51
CA THR A 157 -12.67 11.87 2.24
C THR A 157 -12.51 12.57 0.89
N GLN A 158 -13.59 13.20 0.41
CA GLN A 158 -13.50 14.00 -0.83
C GLN A 158 -12.56 15.20 -0.68
N ALA A 159 -12.58 15.85 0.49
CA ALA A 159 -11.65 16.92 0.82
C ALA A 159 -10.20 16.41 0.84
N GLY A 160 -9.97 15.22 1.40
CA GLY A 160 -8.65 14.59 1.39
C GLY A 160 -8.16 14.24 0.00
N ARG A 161 -9.03 13.70 -0.87
CA ARG A 161 -8.70 13.47 -2.29
C ARG A 161 -8.27 14.76 -2.98
N ALA A 162 -9.05 15.83 -2.82
CA ALA A 162 -8.75 17.12 -3.45
C ALA A 162 -7.43 17.71 -2.93
N ALA A 163 -7.20 17.68 -1.62
CA ALA A 163 -5.97 18.20 -1.02
C ALA A 163 -4.72 17.42 -1.46
N LEU A 164 -4.80 16.09 -1.46
CA LEU A 164 -3.70 15.25 -1.93
C LEU A 164 -3.44 15.45 -3.43
N ALA A 165 -4.48 15.47 -4.27
CA ALA A 165 -4.33 15.70 -5.70
C ALA A 165 -3.75 17.09 -6.02
N ALA A 166 -4.09 18.12 -5.23
CA ALA A 166 -3.54 19.45 -5.39
C ALA A 166 -2.05 19.53 -5.03
N ALA A 167 -1.61 18.80 -3.99
CA ALA A 167 -0.20 18.79 -3.56
C ALA A 167 0.66 17.79 -4.34
N LEU A 168 0.06 16.72 -4.87
CA LEU A 168 0.72 15.61 -5.56
C LEU A 168 0.14 15.44 -6.96
N PRO A 169 0.66 16.15 -7.97
CA PRO A 169 0.26 15.94 -9.36
C PRO A 169 0.40 14.46 -9.75
N GLY A 170 -0.66 13.88 -10.33
CA GLY A 170 -0.69 12.46 -10.70
C GLY A 170 -1.12 11.51 -9.57
N PHE A 171 -1.43 12.01 -8.38
CA PHE A 171 -2.06 11.20 -7.33
C PHE A 171 -3.46 10.75 -7.76
N VAL A 172 -3.64 9.43 -7.86
CA VAL A 172 -4.92 8.78 -8.14
C VAL A 172 -5.12 7.66 -7.13
N CYS A 173 -6.20 7.73 -6.36
CA CYS A 173 -6.56 6.75 -5.35
C CYS A 173 -8.03 6.36 -5.55
N ASP A 174 -8.31 5.74 -6.69
CA ASP A 174 -9.66 5.29 -7.02
C ASP A 174 -9.92 3.88 -6.45
N ALA A 175 -11.14 3.69 -5.97
CA ALA A 175 -11.67 2.35 -5.70
C ALA A 175 -11.67 1.55 -7.02
N PRO A 176 -11.46 0.22 -7.00
CA PRO A 176 -11.67 -0.55 -8.21
C PRO A 176 -13.15 -0.39 -8.60
N ALA A 177 -13.44 -0.34 -9.90
CA ALA A 177 -14.81 -0.48 -10.37
C ALA A 177 -15.46 -1.69 -9.65
N PRO A 178 -16.71 -1.58 -9.16
CA PRO A 178 -17.38 -2.71 -8.55
C PRO A 178 -17.33 -3.85 -9.57
N VAL A 179 -16.69 -4.96 -9.20
CA VAL A 179 -16.77 -6.18 -10.00
C VAL A 179 -18.22 -6.60 -9.93
N SER A 180 -18.99 -6.29 -10.98
CA SER A 180 -20.31 -6.86 -11.21
C SER A 180 -20.11 -8.36 -11.24
N ARG A 181 -20.47 -9.02 -10.13
CA ARG A 181 -20.62 -10.47 -10.12
C ARG A 181 -21.87 -10.75 -10.93
N GLU A 182 -21.72 -10.91 -12.24
CA GLU A 182 -22.72 -11.62 -13.02
C GLU A 182 -22.89 -12.99 -12.36
N ARG A 183 -24.08 -13.21 -11.84
CA ARG A 183 -24.50 -14.49 -11.29
C ARG A 183 -24.50 -15.44 -12.50
N PRO A 184 -23.72 -16.53 -12.51
CA PRO A 184 -23.87 -17.51 -13.58
C PRO A 184 -25.33 -17.98 -13.59
N GLU A 185 -25.93 -17.95 -14.77
CA GLU A 185 -27.26 -18.48 -15.03
C GLU A 185 -27.31 -19.93 -14.52
N PRO A 186 -28.41 -20.34 -13.85
CA PRO A 186 -28.53 -21.73 -13.43
C PRO A 186 -28.50 -22.62 -14.68
N ALA A 187 -27.61 -23.60 -14.69
CA ALA A 187 -27.54 -24.60 -15.74
C ALA A 187 -28.91 -25.26 -15.94
N PRO A 188 -29.32 -25.55 -17.20
CA PRO A 188 -30.59 -26.20 -17.46
C PRO A 188 -30.61 -27.58 -16.80
N ALA A 189 -31.72 -27.89 -16.13
CA ALA A 189 -31.95 -29.21 -15.58
C ALA A 189 -32.01 -30.23 -16.73
N CYS A 190 -31.14 -31.25 -16.68
CA CYS A 190 -31.26 -32.40 -17.57
C CYS A 190 -32.62 -33.08 -17.32
N ALA A 191 -33.39 -33.27 -18.39
CA ALA A 191 -34.57 -34.11 -18.45
C ALA A 191 -34.19 -35.53 -18.91
#